data_AF-A0AAV4B577-F1
#
_entry.id   AF-A0AAV4B577-F1
#
_cell.length_a   1.000
_cell.length_b   1.000
_cell.length_c   1.000
_cell.angle_alpha   90.00
_cell.angle_beta   90.00
_cell.angle_gamma   90.00
#
_symmetry.space_group_name_H-M   'P 1'
#
loop_
_entity.id
_entity.type
_entity.pdbx_description
1 polymer ?
#
loop_
_entity_poly.entity_id
_entity_poly.type
_entity_poly.pdbx_seq_one_letter_code
_entity_poly.pdbx_strand_id
1 'polypeptide(L)'
;MNQTALPVMGVGSTATNKNKILCLIVISFLCAGVLLHQRAVRADTAAVTEWLRRHNLGYINDVVVQAGGTSLAGALSVVKNIQRNRKLSKSLSNEQHILLERAVDRLRDEQEFEMWLQQNGFSYCTELLKKNGIDSLHKLSQQGEDELHDMLEQGGLHGDDQVFFSSIIRLRLDLASGHRLFHSKAVLAHAQAKSKHSSFRILCE
;
A
#
# COMPACT_ATOMS: atom_id res chain seq x y z
N MET A 1 77.04 -8.71 -32.57
CA MET A 1 75.60 -8.45 -32.80
C MET A 1 74.86 -8.99 -31.59
N ASN A 2 74.57 -8.14 -30.62
CA ASN A 2 73.92 -8.51 -29.36
C ASN A 2 72.40 -8.35 -29.50
N GLN A 3 71.66 -9.43 -29.27
CA GLN A 3 70.22 -9.38 -29.01
C GLN A 3 70.04 -9.13 -27.50
N THR A 4 69.60 -7.94 -27.13
CA THR A 4 69.07 -7.66 -25.80
C THR A 4 67.58 -7.92 -25.80
N ALA A 5 67.18 -9.01 -25.15
CA ALA A 5 65.81 -9.24 -24.72
C ALA A 5 65.42 -8.15 -23.71
N LEU A 6 64.33 -7.43 -23.98
CA LEU A 6 63.69 -6.56 -22.99
C LEU A 6 62.65 -7.38 -22.20
N PRO A 7 62.57 -7.20 -20.88
CA PRO A 7 61.65 -7.95 -20.04
C PRO A 7 60.23 -7.45 -20.25
N VAL A 8 59.29 -8.38 -20.47
CA VAL A 8 57.86 -8.13 -20.31
C VAL A 8 57.61 -7.86 -18.83
N MET A 9 57.63 -6.59 -18.44
CA MET A 9 57.15 -6.18 -17.12
C MET A 9 55.65 -6.44 -17.05
N GLY A 10 55.28 -7.48 -16.30
CA GLY A 10 53.91 -7.73 -15.89
C GLY A 10 53.42 -6.60 -14.99
N VAL A 11 52.75 -5.62 -15.58
CA VAL A 11 52.03 -4.58 -14.85
C VAL A 11 50.65 -4.47 -15.47
N GLY A 12 49.64 -5.05 -14.80
CA GLY A 12 48.26 -4.94 -15.27
C GLY A 12 47.24 -5.94 -14.74
N SER A 13 47.59 -6.85 -13.83
CA SER A 13 46.69 -7.94 -13.40
C SER A 13 45.82 -7.59 -12.18
N THR A 14 46.33 -6.82 -11.21
CA THR A 14 45.62 -6.65 -9.92
C THR A 14 44.58 -5.53 -9.94
N ALA A 15 44.82 -4.41 -10.63
CA ALA A 15 43.86 -3.30 -10.75
C ALA A 15 42.65 -3.68 -11.64
N THR A 16 42.89 -4.41 -12.73
CA THR A 16 41.84 -4.90 -13.62
C THR A 16 40.99 -5.97 -12.96
N ASN A 17 41.58 -6.87 -12.15
CA ASN A 17 40.82 -7.86 -11.38
C ASN A 17 39.99 -7.23 -10.26
N LYS A 18 40.51 -6.23 -9.53
CA LYS A 18 39.73 -5.48 -8.54
C LYS A 18 38.54 -4.73 -9.16
N ASN A 19 38.74 -4.10 -10.32
CA ASN A 19 37.65 -3.42 -11.04
C ASN A 19 36.62 -4.40 -11.61
N LYS A 20 37.03 -5.59 -12.07
CA LYS A 20 36.11 -6.66 -12.48
C LYS A 20 35.28 -7.17 -11.29
N ILE A 21 35.90 -7.38 -10.12
CA ILE A 21 35.20 -7.79 -8.90
C ILE A 21 34.19 -6.70 -8.47
N LEU A 22 34.61 -5.43 -8.44
CA LEU A 22 33.72 -4.32 -8.12
C LEU A 22 32.55 -4.22 -9.11
N CYS A 23 32.81 -4.39 -10.40
CA CYS A 23 31.78 -4.39 -11.43
C CYS A 23 30.79 -5.55 -11.26
N LEU A 24 31.28 -6.76 -10.96
CA LEU A 24 30.43 -7.92 -10.67
C LEU A 24 29.59 -7.70 -9.41
N ILE A 25 30.14 -7.09 -8.36
CA ILE A 25 29.41 -6.73 -7.14
C ILE A 25 28.32 -5.70 -7.47
N VAL A 26 28.64 -4.63 -8.20
CA VAL A 26 27.67 -3.59 -8.59
C VAL A 26 26.56 -4.16 -9.47
N ILE A 27 26.89 -5.00 -10.46
CA ILE A 27 25.89 -5.68 -11.29
C ILE A 27 25.03 -6.61 -10.43
N SER A 28 25.61 -7.35 -9.50
CA SER A 28 24.86 -8.22 -8.58
C SER A 28 23.90 -7.42 -7.70
N PHE A 29 24.33 -6.26 -7.17
CA PHE A 29 23.47 -5.35 -6.41
C PHE A 29 22.36 -4.72 -7.28
N LEU A 30 22.66 -4.34 -8.52
CA LEU A 30 21.66 -3.82 -9.46
C LEU A 30 20.63 -4.90 -9.83
N CYS A 31 21.08 -6.12 -10.14
CA CYS A 31 20.20 -7.26 -10.41
C CYS A 31 19.34 -7.63 -9.21
N ALA A 32 19.92 -7.66 -8.00
CA ALA A 32 19.17 -7.88 -6.76
C ALA A 32 18.12 -6.78 -6.54
N GLY A 33 18.49 -5.51 -6.76
CA GLY A 33 17.57 -4.37 -6.68
C GLY A 33 16.40 -4.48 -7.67
N VAL A 34 16.66 -4.89 -8.91
CA VAL A 34 15.62 -5.10 -9.93
C VAL A 34 14.69 -6.25 -9.54
N LEU A 35 15.23 -7.38 -9.05
CA LEU A 35 14.42 -8.52 -8.60
C LEU A 35 13.55 -8.17 -7.39
N LEU A 36 14.09 -7.43 -6.43
CA LEU A 36 13.34 -6.94 -5.26
C LEU A 36 12.24 -5.98 -5.67
N HIS A 37 12.53 -5.05 -6.58
CA HIS A 37 11.54 -4.13 -7.12
C HIS A 37 10.40 -4.87 -7.86
N GLN A 38 10.72 -5.86 -8.69
CA GLN A 38 9.73 -6.68 -9.38
C GLN A 38 8.84 -7.48 -8.42
N ARG A 39 9.40 -8.01 -7.32
CA ARG A 39 8.62 -8.72 -6.30
C ARG A 39 7.66 -7.79 -5.56
N ALA A 40 8.12 -6.60 -5.17
CA ALA A 40 7.27 -5.59 -4.53
C ALA A 40 6.10 -5.16 -5.44
N VAL A 41 6.39 -4.90 -6.72
CA VAL A 41 5.34 -4.56 -7.72
C VAL A 41 4.34 -5.70 -7.88
N ARG A 42 4.78 -6.96 -7.91
CA ARG A 42 3.86 -8.12 -7.99
C ARG A 42 2.97 -8.23 -6.75
N ALA A 43 3.50 -8.00 -5.55
CA ALA A 43 2.72 -8.02 -4.32
C ALA A 43 1.66 -6.90 -4.29
N ASP A 44 2.04 -5.68 -4.67
CA ASP A 44 1.12 -4.54 -4.74
C ASP A 44 0.03 -4.74 -5.80
N THR A 45 0.39 -5.31 -6.95
CA THR A 45 -0.57 -5.63 -8.02
C THR A 45 -1.54 -6.72 -7.56
N ALA A 46 -1.05 -7.75 -6.84
CA ALA A 46 -1.91 -8.79 -6.29
C ALA A 46 -2.92 -8.23 -5.26
N ALA A 47 -2.51 -7.28 -4.43
CA ALA A 47 -3.41 -6.62 -3.48
C ALA A 47 -4.52 -5.82 -4.20
N VAL A 48 -4.19 -5.14 -5.30
CA VAL A 48 -5.18 -4.44 -6.12
C VAL A 48 -6.11 -5.41 -6.86
N THR A 49 -5.57 -6.49 -7.43
CA THR A 49 -6.40 -7.53 -8.07
C THR A 49 -7.36 -8.17 -7.07
N GLU A 50 -6.91 -8.46 -5.85
CA GLU A 50 -7.77 -9.00 -4.80
C GLU A 50 -8.81 -7.98 -4.34
N TRP A 51 -8.46 -6.70 -4.20
CA TRP A 51 -9.43 -5.63 -3.95
C TRP A 51 -10.50 -5.57 -5.05
N LEU A 52 -10.12 -5.57 -6.33
CA LEU A 52 -11.08 -5.61 -7.43
C LEU A 52 -11.96 -6.85 -7.37
N ARG A 53 -11.40 -8.01 -7.01
CA ARG A 53 -12.16 -9.25 -6.84
C ARG A 53 -13.19 -9.12 -5.71
N ARG A 54 -12.83 -8.56 -4.55
CA ARG A 54 -13.75 -8.28 -3.42
C ARG A 54 -14.93 -7.38 -3.82
N HIS A 55 -14.73 -6.51 -4.81
CA HIS A 55 -15.76 -5.60 -5.32
C HIS A 55 -16.44 -6.07 -6.62
N ASN A 56 -16.23 -7.31 -7.05
CA ASN A 56 -16.76 -7.85 -8.31
C ASN A 56 -16.34 -7.05 -9.56
N LEU A 57 -15.15 -6.44 -9.53
CA LEU A 57 -14.56 -5.64 -10.61
C LEU A 57 -13.31 -6.29 -11.21
N GLY A 58 -13.08 -7.59 -10.96
CA GLY A 58 -11.92 -8.31 -11.49
C GLY A 58 -11.84 -8.28 -13.03
N TYR A 59 -12.97 -8.17 -13.73
CA TYR A 59 -13.02 -8.13 -15.19
C TYR A 59 -12.49 -6.81 -15.80
N ILE A 60 -12.34 -5.74 -15.01
CA ILE A 60 -11.73 -4.47 -15.47
C ILE A 60 -10.28 -4.31 -15.00
N ASN A 61 -9.66 -5.36 -14.47
CA ASN A 61 -8.30 -5.30 -13.92
C ASN A 61 -7.30 -4.69 -14.91
N ASP A 62 -7.37 -5.05 -16.20
CA ASP A 62 -6.47 -4.52 -17.22
C ASP A 62 -6.61 -3.00 -17.40
N VAL A 63 -7.84 -2.48 -17.37
CA VAL A 63 -8.12 -1.04 -17.47
C VAL A 63 -7.58 -0.31 -16.23
N VAL A 64 -7.77 -0.90 -15.05
CA VAL A 64 -7.28 -0.35 -13.77
C VAL A 64 -5.75 -0.31 -13.74
N VAL A 65 -5.09 -1.39 -14.17
CA VAL A 65 -3.62 -1.48 -14.27
C VAL A 65 -3.09 -0.45 -15.28
N GLN A 66 -3.70 -0.33 -16.45
CA GLN A 66 -3.32 0.66 -17.47
C GLN A 66 -3.50 2.12 -16.99
N ALA A 67 -4.45 2.36 -16.10
CA ALA A 67 -4.66 3.65 -15.46
C ALA A 67 -3.72 3.94 -14.28
N GLY A 68 -2.76 3.05 -14.01
CA GLY A 68 -1.78 3.18 -12.92
C GLY A 68 -2.27 2.65 -11.57
N GLY A 69 -3.32 1.84 -11.54
CA GLY A 69 -3.83 1.15 -10.36
C GLY A 69 -3.02 -0.09 -9.98
N THR A 70 -1.69 -0.03 -9.98
CA THR A 70 -0.82 -1.17 -9.62
C THR A 70 -0.46 -1.24 -8.14
N SER A 71 -0.93 -0.26 -7.35
CA SER A 71 -0.78 -0.18 -5.90
C SER A 71 -2.04 0.44 -5.28
N LEU A 72 -2.23 0.33 -3.97
CA LEU A 72 -3.37 0.96 -3.27
C LEU A 72 -3.42 2.49 -3.50
N ALA A 73 -2.27 3.17 -3.48
CA ALA A 73 -2.18 4.59 -3.79
C ALA A 73 -2.56 4.89 -5.25
N GLY A 74 -2.16 4.01 -6.18
CA GLY A 74 -2.58 4.07 -7.58
C GLY A 74 -4.08 3.85 -7.77
N ALA A 75 -4.65 2.88 -7.05
CA ALA A 75 -6.07 2.56 -7.05
C ALA A 75 -6.91 3.75 -6.56
N LEU A 76 -6.47 4.47 -5.52
CA LEU A 76 -7.13 5.69 -5.05
C LEU A 76 -7.17 6.83 -6.10
N SER A 77 -6.28 6.80 -7.08
CA SER A 77 -6.20 7.78 -8.16
C SER A 77 -6.77 7.28 -9.49
N VAL A 78 -7.21 6.02 -9.55
CA VAL A 78 -7.51 5.33 -10.82
C VAL A 78 -8.67 5.99 -11.57
N VAL A 79 -9.74 6.38 -10.86
CA VAL A 79 -10.92 7.03 -11.46
C VAL A 79 -10.52 8.33 -12.15
N LYS A 80 -9.72 9.16 -11.47
CA LYS A 80 -9.21 10.42 -12.00
C LYS A 80 -8.31 10.20 -13.22
N ASN A 81 -7.49 9.15 -13.21
CA ASN A 81 -6.60 8.81 -14.32
C ASN A 81 -7.38 8.30 -15.54
N ILE A 82 -8.40 7.47 -15.32
CA ILE A 82 -9.31 6.98 -16.37
C ILE A 82 -10.05 8.15 -17.00
N GLN A 83 -10.61 9.06 -16.20
CA GLN A 83 -11.31 10.25 -16.71
C GLN A 83 -10.40 11.16 -17.54
N ARG A 84 -9.13 11.31 -17.15
CA ARG A 84 -8.12 12.06 -17.92
C ARG A 84 -7.73 11.38 -19.23
N ASN A 85 -7.78 10.05 -19.28
CA ASN A 85 -7.44 9.29 -20.47
C ASN A 85 -8.71 8.92 -21.25
N ARG A 86 -9.03 9.70 -22.28
CA ARG A 86 -10.22 9.51 -23.12
C ARG A 86 -10.38 8.08 -23.69
N LYS A 87 -9.28 7.37 -23.96
CA LYS A 87 -9.34 5.98 -24.46
C LYS A 87 -9.83 5.02 -23.37
N LEU A 88 -9.27 5.12 -22.17
CA LEU A 88 -9.66 4.31 -21.01
C LEU A 88 -11.06 4.66 -20.50
N SER A 89 -11.43 5.95 -20.53
CA SER A 89 -12.78 6.37 -20.14
C SER A 89 -13.85 5.74 -21.05
N LYS A 90 -13.58 5.62 -22.36
CA LYS A 90 -14.49 4.99 -23.32
C LYS A 90 -14.52 3.47 -23.26
N SER A 91 -13.51 2.83 -22.66
CA SER A 91 -13.50 1.36 -22.52
C SER A 91 -14.37 0.87 -21.36
N LEU A 92 -14.91 1.77 -20.55
CA LEU A 92 -15.82 1.45 -19.45
C LEU A 92 -17.24 1.94 -19.75
N SER A 93 -18.24 1.13 -19.40
CA SER A 93 -19.64 1.56 -19.38
C SER A 93 -19.89 2.55 -18.23
N ASN A 94 -20.99 3.29 -18.30
CA ASN A 94 -21.39 4.20 -17.20
C ASN A 94 -21.54 3.45 -15.87
N GLU A 95 -22.11 2.24 -15.90
CA GLU A 95 -22.25 1.39 -14.72
C GLU A 95 -20.88 1.00 -14.15
N GLN A 96 -19.92 0.63 -15.00
CA GLN A 96 -18.55 0.31 -14.58
C GLN A 96 -17.84 1.51 -13.95
N HIS A 97 -18.05 2.72 -14.47
CA HIS A 97 -17.55 3.95 -13.84
C HIS A 97 -18.11 4.13 -12.43
N ILE A 98 -19.43 3.99 -12.27
CA ILE A 98 -20.10 4.14 -10.97
C ILE A 98 -19.62 3.08 -9.98
N LEU A 99 -19.51 1.82 -10.40
CA LEU A 99 -19.04 0.74 -9.54
C LEU A 99 -17.57 0.95 -9.12
N LEU A 100 -16.72 1.40 -10.05
CA LEU A 100 -15.32 1.70 -9.76
C LEU A 100 -15.18 2.90 -8.82
N GLU A 101 -15.97 3.95 -9.01
CA GLU A 101 -15.99 5.11 -8.13
C GLU A 101 -16.38 4.70 -6.70
N ARG A 102 -17.45 3.92 -6.54
CA ARG A 102 -17.84 3.38 -5.23
C ARG A 102 -16.78 2.48 -4.61
N ALA A 103 -16.09 1.66 -5.41
CA ALA A 103 -15.01 0.82 -4.91
C ALA A 103 -13.82 1.67 -4.42
N VAL A 104 -13.49 2.75 -5.13
CA VAL A 104 -12.43 3.70 -4.74
C VAL A 104 -12.80 4.48 -3.48
N ASP A 105 -14.07 4.89 -3.35
CA ASP A 105 -14.55 5.55 -2.13
C ASP A 105 -14.47 4.60 -0.92
N ARG A 106 -14.89 3.34 -1.07
CA ARG A 106 -14.70 2.33 -0.01
C ARG A 106 -13.24 2.10 0.34
N LEU A 107 -12.36 2.05 -0.66
CA LEU A 107 -10.92 1.94 -0.42
C LEU A 107 -10.41 3.15 0.37
N ARG A 108 -10.88 4.36 0.06
CA ARG A 108 -10.54 5.56 0.82
C ARG A 108 -11.01 5.45 2.26
N ASP A 109 -12.24 5.01 2.50
CA ASP A 109 -12.80 4.83 3.84
C ASP A 109 -11.97 3.80 4.65
N GLU A 110 -11.58 2.68 4.02
CA GLU A 110 -10.69 1.67 4.62
C GLU A 110 -9.34 2.28 5.03
N GLN A 111 -8.75 3.14 4.18
CA GLN A 111 -7.48 3.80 4.50
C GLN A 111 -7.62 4.87 5.60
N GLU A 112 -8.69 5.65 5.58
CA GLU A 112 -8.97 6.65 6.64
C GLU A 112 -9.18 5.97 8.00
N PHE A 113 -9.86 4.83 8.01
CA PHE A 113 -10.05 4.00 9.18
C PHE A 113 -8.72 3.48 9.76
N GLU A 114 -7.87 2.87 8.93
CA GLU A 114 -6.56 2.39 9.38
C GLU A 114 -5.66 3.54 9.88
N MET A 115 -5.68 4.69 9.19
CA MET A 115 -4.94 5.88 9.62
C MET A 115 -5.38 6.36 11.00
N TRP A 116 -6.68 6.42 11.24
CA TRP A 116 -7.21 6.85 12.53
C TRP A 116 -6.82 5.90 13.66
N LEU A 117 -6.93 4.58 13.44
CA LEU A 117 -6.48 3.58 14.40
C LEU A 117 -4.98 3.74 14.69
N GLN A 118 -4.17 3.95 13.66
CA GLN A 118 -2.73 4.15 13.85
C GLN A 118 -2.40 5.42 14.65
N GLN A 119 -3.05 6.54 14.34
CA GLN A 119 -2.80 7.82 15.02
C GLN A 119 -3.20 7.80 16.50
N ASN A 120 -4.22 7.01 16.85
CA ASN A 120 -4.68 6.89 18.22
C ASN A 120 -4.07 5.67 18.97
N GLY A 121 -3.14 4.94 18.35
CA GLY A 121 -2.46 3.81 18.99
C GLY A 121 -3.30 2.52 19.06
N PHE A 122 -4.34 2.40 18.24
CA PHE A 122 -5.29 1.28 18.22
C PHE A 122 -5.08 0.32 17.05
N SER A 123 -3.92 0.34 16.38
CA SER A 123 -3.63 -0.56 15.25
C SER A 123 -3.79 -2.05 15.61
N TYR A 124 -3.64 -2.41 16.88
CA TYR A 124 -3.76 -3.79 17.38
C TYR A 124 -5.16 -4.39 17.20
N CYS A 125 -6.23 -3.58 17.18
CA CYS A 125 -7.60 -4.07 17.02
C CYS A 125 -8.10 -4.05 15.56
N THR A 126 -7.29 -3.58 14.61
CA THR A 126 -7.69 -3.39 13.19
C THR A 126 -8.32 -4.65 12.57
N GLU A 127 -7.65 -5.80 12.70
CA GLU A 127 -8.13 -7.05 12.09
C GLU A 127 -9.40 -7.57 12.76
N LEU A 128 -9.54 -7.40 14.07
CA LEU A 128 -10.73 -7.75 14.82
C LEU A 128 -11.93 -6.90 14.38
N LEU A 129 -11.76 -5.58 14.28
CA LEU A 129 -12.82 -4.67 13.83
C LEU A 129 -13.26 -5.02 12.40
N LYS A 130 -12.32 -5.25 11.49
CA LYS A 130 -12.62 -5.65 10.10
C LYS A 130 -13.34 -7.00 10.03
N LYS A 131 -12.95 -7.97 10.84
CA LYS A 131 -13.61 -9.29 10.92
C LYS A 131 -15.07 -9.17 11.35
N ASN A 132 -15.39 -8.17 12.16
CA ASN A 132 -16.75 -7.83 12.58
C ASN A 132 -17.45 -6.84 11.62
N GLY A 133 -16.90 -6.60 10.43
CA GLY A 133 -17.52 -5.76 9.40
C GLY A 133 -17.34 -4.25 9.61
N ILE A 134 -16.55 -3.84 10.60
CA ILE A 134 -16.19 -2.45 10.87
C ILE A 134 -14.92 -2.12 10.07
N ASP A 135 -15.13 -1.59 8.87
CA ASP A 135 -14.09 -1.28 7.88
C ASP A 135 -13.99 0.23 7.58
N SER A 136 -14.76 1.06 8.27
CA SER A 136 -14.81 2.51 8.07
C SER A 136 -15.08 3.24 9.38
N LEU A 137 -14.64 4.49 9.46
CA LEU A 137 -14.88 5.36 10.61
C LEU A 137 -16.36 5.61 10.87
N HIS A 138 -17.15 5.67 9.79
CA HIS A 138 -18.60 5.83 9.90
C HIS A 138 -19.23 4.63 10.61
N LYS A 139 -18.90 3.40 10.20
CA LYS A 139 -19.38 2.19 10.88
C LYS A 139 -18.91 2.12 12.33
N LEU A 140 -17.63 2.43 12.59
CA LEU A 140 -17.08 2.44 13.94
C LEU A 140 -17.85 3.40 14.85
N SER A 141 -18.14 4.60 14.37
CA SER A 141 -18.85 5.63 15.14
C SER A 141 -20.28 5.26 15.51
N GLN A 142 -20.92 4.37 14.74
CA GLN A 142 -22.29 3.91 14.93
C GLN A 142 -22.42 2.76 15.92
N GLN A 143 -21.33 2.06 16.25
CA GLN A 143 -21.39 0.94 17.18
C GLN A 143 -21.69 1.42 18.60
N GLY A 144 -22.45 0.62 19.36
CA GLY A 144 -22.63 0.84 20.79
C GLY A 144 -21.33 0.66 21.56
N GLU A 145 -21.20 1.31 22.73
CA GLU A 145 -20.03 1.12 23.59
C GLU A 145 -19.98 -0.31 24.13
N ASP A 146 -21.12 -0.84 24.58
CA ASP A 146 -21.26 -2.23 25.04
C ASP A 146 -20.88 -3.24 23.94
N GLU A 147 -21.36 -3.03 22.70
CA GLU A 147 -21.06 -3.91 21.56
C GLU A 147 -19.56 -3.92 21.21
N LEU A 148 -18.92 -2.75 21.28
CA LEU A 148 -17.48 -2.63 21.04
C LEU A 148 -16.66 -3.25 22.17
N HIS A 149 -17.12 -3.10 23.41
CA HIS A 149 -16.46 -3.69 24.57
C HIS A 149 -16.50 -5.22 24.49
N ASP A 150 -17.69 -5.79 24.30
CA ASP A 150 -17.87 -7.24 24.11
C ASP A 150 -17.00 -7.78 22.97
N MET A 151 -16.88 -7.02 21.88
CA MET A 151 -16.05 -7.38 20.75
C MET A 151 -14.56 -7.41 21.10
N LEU A 152 -14.04 -6.39 21.79
CA LEU A 152 -12.65 -6.31 22.22
C LEU A 152 -12.33 -7.44 23.22
N GLU A 153 -13.23 -7.73 24.15
CA GLU A 153 -13.11 -8.83 25.10
C GLU A 153 -13.03 -10.19 24.39
N GLN A 154 -13.94 -10.46 23.44
CA GLN A 154 -13.90 -11.68 22.62
C GLN A 154 -12.61 -11.83 21.81
N GLY A 155 -12.00 -10.70 21.43
CA GLY A 155 -10.72 -10.65 20.76
C GLY A 155 -9.51 -10.90 21.67
N GLY A 156 -9.71 -11.06 22.98
CA GLY A 156 -8.61 -11.17 23.95
C GLY A 156 -7.85 -9.86 24.14
N LEU A 157 -8.42 -8.72 23.73
CA LEU A 157 -7.81 -7.41 23.85
C LEU A 157 -8.25 -6.81 25.17
N HIS A 158 -7.38 -6.92 26.17
CA HIS A 158 -7.65 -6.46 27.54
C HIS A 158 -6.70 -5.30 27.82
N GLY A 159 -7.19 -4.08 27.72
CA GLY A 159 -6.39 -2.86 27.86
C GLY A 159 -7.22 -1.73 28.45
N ASP A 160 -6.57 -0.61 28.74
CA ASP A 160 -7.19 0.58 29.33
C ASP A 160 -8.17 1.23 28.33
N ASP A 161 -9.35 0.61 28.24
CA ASP A 161 -10.43 0.85 27.30
C ASP A 161 -10.96 2.28 27.35
N GLN A 162 -10.74 2.98 28.46
CA GLN A 162 -11.18 4.37 28.64
C GLN A 162 -10.64 5.30 27.56
N VAL A 163 -9.39 5.12 27.13
CA VAL A 163 -8.78 5.94 26.06
C VAL A 163 -9.40 5.61 24.71
N PHE A 164 -9.67 4.34 24.44
CA PHE A 164 -10.31 3.89 23.20
C PHE A 164 -11.73 4.44 23.08
N PHE A 165 -12.55 4.27 24.11
CA PHE A 165 -13.93 4.76 24.14
C PHE A 165 -14.00 6.29 24.14
N SER A 166 -13.11 6.98 24.86
CA SER A 166 -13.01 8.45 24.78
C SER A 166 -12.68 8.93 23.37
N SER A 167 -11.77 8.24 22.66
CA SER A 167 -11.46 8.55 21.27
C SER A 167 -12.63 8.27 20.32
N ILE A 168 -13.44 7.25 20.57
CA ILE A 168 -14.68 7.00 19.80
C ILE A 168 -15.71 8.10 20.03
N ILE A 169 -15.90 8.56 21.27
CA ILE A 169 -16.80 9.69 21.56
C ILE A 169 -16.36 10.93 20.78
N ARG A 170 -15.06 11.22 20.76
CA ARG A 170 -14.51 12.32 19.96
C ARG A 170 -14.74 12.11 18.46
N LEU A 171 -14.52 10.90 17.96
CA LEU A 171 -14.80 10.55 16.56
C LEU A 171 -16.26 10.83 16.18
N ARG A 172 -17.21 10.43 17.03
CA ARG A 172 -18.65 10.71 16.82
C ARG A 172 -18.92 12.21 16.72
N LEU A 173 -18.33 13.01 17.61
CA LEU A 173 -18.46 14.47 17.59
C LEU A 173 -17.87 15.10 16.32
N ASP A 174 -16.66 14.66 15.94
CA ASP A 174 -15.99 15.15 14.73
C ASP A 174 -16.83 14.84 13.47
N LEU A 175 -17.36 13.61 13.36
CA LEU A 175 -18.21 13.21 12.23
C LEU A 175 -19.57 13.93 12.24
N ALA A 176 -20.20 14.11 13.40
CA ALA A 176 -21.47 14.84 13.51
C ALA A 176 -21.35 16.31 13.10
N SER A 177 -20.18 16.91 13.32
CA SER A 177 -19.88 18.29 12.90
C SER A 177 -19.57 18.43 11.39
N GLY A 178 -19.50 17.30 10.66
CA GLY A 178 -19.06 17.27 9.26
C GLY A 178 -17.57 17.54 9.08
N HIS A 179 -16.77 17.45 10.15
CA HIS A 179 -15.33 17.65 10.08
C HIS A 179 -14.68 16.50 9.33
N ARG A 180 -13.86 16.83 8.34
CA ARG A 180 -13.11 15.83 7.58
C ARG A 180 -11.81 15.50 8.32
N LEU A 181 -11.78 14.34 8.97
CA LEU A 181 -10.63 13.87 9.78
C LEU A 181 -9.32 13.79 8.98
N PHE A 182 -9.41 13.42 7.70
CA PHE A 182 -8.25 13.28 6.83
C PHE A 182 -8.41 13.99 5.48
N HIS A 183 -7.38 14.72 5.08
CA HIS A 183 -7.29 15.23 3.71
C HIS A 183 -6.89 14.11 2.74
N SER A 184 -7.41 14.14 1.51
CA SER A 184 -7.09 13.14 0.47
C SER A 184 -5.58 12.97 0.22
N LYS A 185 -4.76 14.01 0.43
CA LYS A 185 -3.30 13.92 0.32
C LYS A 185 -2.68 13.02 1.40
N ALA A 186 -3.19 13.10 2.64
CA ALA A 186 -2.71 12.28 3.75
C ALA A 186 -3.07 10.81 3.52
N VAL A 187 -4.28 10.54 3.02
CA VAL A 187 -4.73 9.18 2.67
C VAL A 187 -3.86 8.56 1.57
N LEU A 188 -3.55 9.33 0.52
CA LEU A 188 -2.64 8.88 -0.54
C LEU A 188 -1.23 8.60 -0.01
N ALA A 189 -0.71 9.46 0.86
CA ALA A 189 0.62 9.28 1.46
C ALA A 189 0.67 8.03 2.34
N HIS A 190 -0.38 7.75 3.12
CA HIS A 190 -0.49 6.54 3.93
C HIS A 190 -0.54 5.28 3.06
N ALA A 191 -1.39 5.25 2.03
CA ALA A 191 -1.45 4.12 1.09
C ALA A 191 -0.10 3.87 0.40
N GLN A 192 0.65 4.93 0.07
CA GLN A 192 1.98 4.83 -0.52
C GLN A 192 3.04 4.35 0.48
N ALA A 193 2.92 4.71 1.76
CA ALA A 193 3.80 4.20 2.81
C ALA A 193 3.56 2.69 3.05
N LYS A 194 2.30 2.25 3.01
CA LYS A 194 1.92 0.85 3.18
C LYS A 194 2.50 -0.05 2.07
N SER A 195 2.52 0.43 0.83
CA SER A 195 3.13 -0.29 -0.29
C SER A 195 4.66 -0.36 -0.19
N LYS A 196 5.31 0.73 0.26
CA LYS A 196 6.76 0.75 0.50
C LYS A 196 7.20 -0.15 1.67
N HIS A 197 6.39 -0.28 2.72
CA HIS A 197 6.69 -1.17 3.84
C HIS A 197 6.61 -2.66 3.45
N SER A 198 5.79 -3.03 2.46
CA SER A 198 5.84 -4.39 1.89
C SER A 198 7.20 -4.70 1.26
N SER A 199 7.85 -3.69 0.66
CA SER A 199 9.17 -3.80 0.04
C SER A 199 10.29 -4.04 1.06
N PHE A 200 10.13 -3.53 2.29
CA PHE A 200 11.13 -3.68 3.36
C PHE A 200 11.00 -5.04 4.07
N ARG A 201 9.79 -5.59 4.23
CA ARG A 201 9.60 -6.96 4.78
C ARG A 201 10.26 -8.04 3.90
N ILE A 202 10.29 -7.85 2.59
CA ILE A 202 10.94 -8.78 1.64
C ILE A 202 12.48 -8.81 1.81
N LEU A 203 13.08 -7.82 2.49
CA LEU A 203 14.52 -7.82 2.80
C LEU A 203 14.87 -8.57 4.10
N CYS A 204 13.88 -8.92 4.92
CA CYS A 204 14.06 -9.51 6.24
C CYS A 204 13.58 -10.97 6.36
N GLU A 205 13.09 -11.55 5.26
CA GLU A 205 12.82 -13.00 5.11
C GLU A 205 13.89 -13.64 4.21
#